data_AF-A0A4Y2IXV9-F1
#
_entry.id   AF-A0A4Y2IXV9-F1
#
_cell.length_a   1.000
_cell.length_b   1.000
_cell.length_c   1.000
_cell.angle_alpha   90.00
_cell.angle_beta   90.00
_cell.angle_gamma   90.00
#
_symmetry.space_group_name_H-M   'P 1'
#
loop_
_entity.id
_entity.type
_entity.pdbx_description
1 polymer ?
#
loop_
_entity_poly.entity_id
_entity_poly.type
_entity_poly.pdbx_seq_one_letter_code
_entity_poly.pdbx_strand_id
1 'polypeptide(L)'
;MDSSRSAQRAATQFLLAEGENALQIYRRMKEVYEEQCLARCTIFRWCQSYEAGRVNIKDLPHPGQPHVVTNSAKISAVDDLIRQNRRITTREIAVELSISKGNVKHIIRKNLGYGKVCAQ
;
A
#
# COMPACT_ATOMS: atom_id res chain seq x y z
N MET A 1 26.64 0.61 13.18
CA MET A 1 26.15 1.42 12.04
C MET A 1 24.67 1.16 11.88
N ASP A 2 23.85 2.17 11.59
CA ASP A 2 22.42 1.95 11.32
C ASP A 2 22.26 1.20 9.98
N SER A 3 21.88 -0.07 10.05
CA SER A 3 21.69 -0.95 8.89
C SER A 3 20.25 -0.96 8.37
N SER A 4 19.39 -0.06 8.86
CA SER A 4 18.01 0.06 8.37
C SER A 4 17.96 0.27 6.86
N ARG A 5 16.91 -0.25 6.21
CA ARG A 5 16.72 -0.11 4.76
C ARG A 5 16.67 1.37 4.34
N SER A 6 16.08 2.23 5.18
CA SER A 6 16.03 3.67 4.97
C SER A 6 17.42 4.31 4.99
N ALA A 7 18.28 3.95 5.95
CA ALA A 7 19.65 4.46 6.01
C ALA A 7 20.47 4.02 4.78
N GLN A 8 20.36 2.75 4.39
CA GLN A 8 21.04 2.23 3.20
C GLN A 8 20.57 2.90 1.90
N ARG A 9 19.29 3.25 1.78
CA ARG A 9 18.74 4.01 0.63
C ARG A 9 19.21 5.46 0.62
N ALA A 10 19.33 6.09 1.78
CA ALA A 10 19.89 7.43 1.90
C ALA A 10 21.37 7.46 1.49
N ALA A 11 22.16 6.47 1.96
CA ALA A 11 23.54 6.30 1.54
C ALA A 11 23.66 6.06 0.03
N THR A 12 22.77 5.25 -0.55
CA THR A 12 22.69 5.04 -2.01
C THR A 12 22.43 6.36 -2.75
N GLN A 13 21.52 7.20 -2.26
CA GLN A 13 21.21 8.50 -2.86
C GLN A 13 22.39 9.45 -2.81
N PHE A 14 23.10 9.48 -1.67
CA PHE A 14 24.29 10.31 -1.47
C PHE A 14 25.42 9.91 -2.44
N LEU A 15 25.75 8.62 -2.51
CA LEU A 15 26.82 8.12 -3.39
C LEU A 15 26.50 8.34 -4.87
N LEU A 16 25.23 8.23 -5.25
CA LEU A 16 24.79 8.55 -6.60
C LEU A 16 24.97 10.06 -6.92
N ALA A 17 24.72 10.93 -5.95
CA ALA A 17 24.94 12.37 -6.09
C ALA A 17 26.43 12.74 -6.15
N GLU A 18 27.32 11.93 -5.57
CA GLU A 18 28.79 12.05 -5.76
C GLU A 18 29.25 11.63 -7.17
N GLY A 19 28.35 11.09 -8.00
CA GLY A 19 28.64 10.68 -9.37
C GLY A 19 29.09 9.22 -9.52
N GLU A 20 28.94 8.39 -8.49
CA GLU A 20 29.24 6.98 -8.60
C GLU A 20 28.19 6.22 -9.42
N ASN A 21 28.65 5.22 -10.18
CA ASN A 21 27.73 4.31 -10.86
C ASN A 21 27.17 3.24 -9.91
N ALA A 22 26.03 2.66 -10.25
CA ALA A 22 25.33 1.68 -9.41
C ALA A 22 26.17 0.45 -9.01
N LEU A 23 27.17 0.05 -9.82
CA LEU A 23 28.07 -1.06 -9.48
C LEU A 23 29.09 -0.67 -8.41
N GLN A 24 29.66 0.54 -8.50
CA GLN A 24 30.57 1.10 -7.49
C GLN A 24 29.84 1.26 -6.16
N ILE A 25 28.64 1.85 -6.21
CA ILE A 25 27.76 2.00 -5.05
C ILE A 25 27.51 0.64 -4.39
N TYR A 26 27.16 -0.40 -5.15
CA TYR A 26 26.95 -1.74 -4.58
C TYR A 26 28.20 -2.30 -3.88
N ARG A 27 29.40 -2.11 -4.46
CA ARG A 27 30.64 -2.58 -3.84
C ARG A 27 30.91 -1.87 -2.50
N ARG A 28 30.84 -0.53 -2.48
CA ARG A 28 31.01 0.26 -1.24
C ARG A 28 29.96 -0.12 -0.19
N MET A 29 28.71 -0.28 -0.61
CA MET A 29 27.62 -0.72 0.28
C MET A 29 27.86 -2.13 0.84
N LYS A 30 28.36 -3.08 0.03
CA LYS A 30 28.66 -4.45 0.51
C LYS A 30 29.87 -4.49 1.44
N GLU A 31 30.86 -3.63 1.25
CA GLU A 31 32.01 -3.48 2.17
C GLU A 31 31.58 -2.96 3.54
N VAL A 32 30.63 -2.03 3.58
CA VAL A 32 30.20 -1.35 4.81
C VAL A 32 29.13 -2.14 5.57
N TYR A 33 28.13 -2.68 4.87
CA TYR A 33 26.98 -3.34 5.48
C TYR A 33 27.07 -4.88 5.46
N GLU A 34 28.04 -5.44 4.74
CA GLU A 34 28.32 -6.88 4.68
C GLU A 34 27.05 -7.72 4.44
N GLU A 35 26.70 -8.61 5.37
CA GLU A 35 25.51 -9.48 5.29
C GLU A 35 24.19 -8.74 5.41
N GLN A 36 24.20 -7.52 5.97
CA GLN A 36 23.03 -6.68 6.11
C GLN A 36 22.81 -5.77 4.89
N CYS A 37 23.71 -5.82 3.90
CA CYS A 37 23.63 -5.00 2.70
C CYS A 37 22.38 -5.33 1.88
N LEU A 38 21.74 -4.30 1.33
CA LEU A 38 20.67 -4.47 0.36
C LEU A 38 21.14 -5.28 -0.85
N ALA A 39 20.26 -6.14 -1.36
CA ALA A 39 20.56 -6.92 -2.55
C ALA A 39 20.92 -6.00 -3.73
N ARG A 40 21.85 -6.45 -4.58
CA ARG A 40 22.33 -5.71 -5.76
C ARG A 40 21.17 -5.17 -6.60
N CYS A 41 20.16 -5.99 -6.89
CA CYS A 41 18.99 -5.58 -7.66
C CYS A 41 18.19 -4.45 -7.00
N THR A 42 18.13 -4.41 -5.66
CA THR A 42 17.45 -3.35 -4.92
C THR A 42 18.21 -2.04 -5.05
N ILE A 43 19.54 -2.05 -4.86
CA ILE A 43 20.36 -0.84 -5.01
C ILE A 43 20.23 -0.26 -6.42
N PHE A 44 20.32 -1.11 -7.45
CA PHE A 44 20.17 -0.68 -8.85
C PHE A 44 18.81 -0.05 -9.14
N ARG A 45 17.71 -0.62 -8.61
CA ARG A 45 16.36 -0.04 -8.73
C ARG A 45 16.27 1.33 -8.06
N TRP A 46 16.95 1.53 -6.93
CA TRP A 46 16.99 2.82 -6.25
C TRP A 46 17.81 3.85 -7.02
N CYS A 47 18.97 3.49 -7.56
CA CYS A 47 19.75 4.37 -8.44
C CYS A 47 18.90 4.87 -9.61
N GLN A 48 18.24 3.96 -10.33
CA GLN A 48 17.35 4.33 -11.44
C GLN A 48 16.20 5.24 -11.00
N SER A 49 15.62 4.97 -9.83
CA SER A 49 14.53 5.81 -9.29
C SER A 49 15.01 7.22 -8.97
N TYR A 50 16.22 7.36 -8.42
CA TYR A 50 16.81 8.65 -8.09
C TYR A 50 17.23 9.43 -9.33
N GLU A 51 17.80 8.77 -10.34
CA GLU A 51 18.07 9.36 -11.66
C GLU A 51 16.77 9.85 -12.34
N ALA A 52 15.67 9.13 -12.13
CA ALA A 52 14.34 9.54 -12.59
C ALA A 52 13.71 10.69 -11.76
N GLY A 53 14.45 11.31 -10.84
CA GLY A 53 14.02 12.48 -10.07
C GLY A 53 13.29 12.17 -8.77
N ARG A 54 13.31 10.93 -8.27
CA ARG A 54 12.75 10.61 -6.95
C ARG A 54 13.60 11.26 -5.84
N VAL A 55 12.96 12.00 -4.93
CA VAL A 55 13.64 12.61 -3.76
C VAL A 55 13.34 11.86 -2.46
N ASN A 56 12.24 11.11 -2.40
CA ASN A 56 11.78 10.45 -1.18
C ASN A 56 12.48 9.12 -0.91
N ILE A 57 13.17 9.03 0.24
CA ILE A 57 13.89 7.85 0.76
C ILE A 57 12.93 6.78 1.29
N LYS A 58 11.74 7.20 1.77
CA LYS A 58 10.73 6.27 2.26
C LYS A 58 10.12 5.50 1.09
N ASP A 59 9.65 4.29 1.39
CA ASP A 59 8.77 3.61 0.45
C ASP A 59 7.57 4.52 0.19
N LEU A 60 7.25 4.70 -1.09
CA LEU A 60 5.96 5.28 -1.42
C LEU A 60 4.90 4.37 -0.77
N PRO A 61 3.77 4.93 -0.30
CA PRO A 61 2.65 4.11 0.08
C PRO A 61 2.43 3.15 -1.08
N HIS A 62 2.64 1.86 -0.82
CA HIS A 62 2.32 0.87 -1.82
C HIS A 62 0.86 1.16 -2.17
N PRO A 63 0.47 1.17 -3.46
CA PRO A 63 -0.91 0.89 -3.77
C PRO A 63 -1.14 -0.52 -3.22
N GLY A 64 -1.42 -0.63 -1.91
CA GLY A 64 -2.04 -1.81 -1.36
C GLY A 64 -3.21 -2.10 -2.28
N GLN A 65 -3.44 -3.38 -2.60
CA GLN A 65 -4.47 -3.79 -3.55
C GLN A 65 -5.65 -2.85 -3.36
N PRO A 66 -5.87 -1.91 -4.29
CA PRO A 66 -6.99 -1.03 -4.11
C PRO A 66 -8.14 -2.02 -4.05
N HIS A 67 -9.07 -1.85 -3.11
CA HIS A 67 -10.34 -2.56 -3.19
C HIS A 67 -11.09 -2.01 -4.42
N VAL A 68 -10.46 -2.13 -5.61
CA VAL A 68 -10.98 -2.07 -6.96
C VAL A 68 -11.90 -3.28 -7.02
N VAL A 69 -13.10 -3.12 -6.48
CA VAL A 69 -14.30 -2.83 -7.25
C VAL A 69 -15.35 -2.46 -6.20
N THR A 70 -15.13 -1.34 -5.52
CA THR A 70 -16.24 -0.62 -4.92
C THR A 70 -16.65 0.47 -5.90
N ASN A 71 -17.22 0.04 -7.04
CA ASN A 71 -17.89 0.94 -7.98
C ASN A 71 -18.85 1.81 -7.14
N SER A 72 -18.87 3.13 -7.34
CA SER A 72 -19.80 4.02 -6.63
C SER A 72 -21.24 3.49 -6.74
N ALA A 73 -21.59 2.89 -7.88
CA ALA A 73 -22.86 2.19 -8.10
C ALA A 73 -23.11 1.05 -7.08
N LYS A 74 -22.09 0.26 -6.72
CA LYS A 74 -22.22 -0.79 -5.69
C LYS A 74 -22.38 -0.20 -4.29
N ILE A 75 -21.74 0.93 -3.99
CA ILE A 75 -21.93 1.63 -2.70
C ILE A 75 -23.37 2.11 -2.59
N SER A 76 -23.88 2.78 -3.63
CA SER A 76 -25.26 3.27 -3.68
C SER A 76 -26.26 2.12 -3.58
N ALA A 77 -26.07 1.04 -4.34
CA ALA A 77 -26.97 -0.12 -4.27
C ALA A 77 -27.01 -0.78 -2.88
N VAL A 78 -25.86 -0.83 -2.16
CA VAL A 78 -25.84 -1.28 -0.76
C VAL A 78 -26.61 -0.31 0.14
N ASP A 79 -26.43 1.01 -0.03
CA ASP A 79 -27.14 2.02 0.76
C ASP A 79 -28.66 1.95 0.54
N ASP A 80 -29.09 1.80 -0.71
CA ASP A 80 -30.50 1.68 -1.11
C ASP A 80 -31.16 0.46 -0.47
N LEU A 81 -30.52 -0.71 -0.54
CA LEU A 81 -31.02 -1.94 0.09
C LEU A 81 -31.17 -1.79 1.62
N ILE A 82 -30.21 -1.14 2.28
CA ILE A 82 -30.27 -0.88 3.72
C ILE A 82 -31.37 0.13 4.06
N ARG A 83 -31.57 1.16 3.23
CA ARG A 83 -32.63 2.16 3.42
C ARG A 83 -34.02 1.55 3.24
N GLN A 84 -34.19 0.66 2.26
CA GLN A 84 -35.45 -0.05 2.01
C GLN A 84 -35.78 -1.05 3.13
N ASN A 85 -34.77 -1.81 3.61
CA ASN A 85 -34.96 -2.76 4.70
C ASN A 85 -33.83 -2.63 5.74
N ARG A 86 -34.11 -1.93 6.85
CA ARG A 86 -33.14 -1.72 7.94
C ARG A 86 -32.73 -3.00 8.68
N ARG A 87 -33.44 -4.12 8.46
CA ARG A 87 -33.13 -5.44 9.06
C ARG A 87 -32.40 -6.38 8.09
N ILE A 88 -32.08 -5.93 6.88
CA ILE A 88 -31.38 -6.75 5.88
C ILE A 88 -30.01 -7.22 6.39
N THR A 89 -29.67 -8.46 6.09
CA THR A 89 -28.41 -9.07 6.51
C THR A 89 -27.31 -8.86 5.48
N THR A 90 -26.06 -8.82 5.95
CA THR A 90 -24.87 -8.79 5.06
C THR A 90 -24.79 -9.95 4.07
N ARG A 91 -25.48 -11.08 4.35
CA ARG A 91 -25.51 -12.24 3.44
C ARG A 91 -26.48 -12.01 2.29
N GLU A 92 -27.67 -11.46 2.57
CA GLU A 92 -28.67 -11.15 1.54
C GLU A 92 -28.12 -10.10 0.56
N ILE A 93 -27.53 -9.01 1.06
CA ILE A 93 -26.89 -8.00 0.20
C ILE A 93 -25.77 -8.60 -0.66
N ALA A 94 -24.98 -9.52 -0.10
CA ALA A 94 -23.89 -10.17 -0.81
C ALA A 94 -24.38 -11.02 -1.99
N VAL A 95 -25.50 -11.74 -1.79
CA VAL A 95 -26.16 -12.53 -2.83
C VAL A 95 -26.77 -11.61 -3.88
N GLU A 96 -27.57 -10.62 -3.47
CA GLU A 96 -28.29 -9.70 -4.35
C GLU A 96 -27.34 -8.95 -5.30
N LEU A 97 -26.24 -8.42 -4.75
CA LEU A 97 -25.30 -7.59 -5.52
C LEU A 97 -24.16 -8.42 -6.13
N SER A 98 -24.12 -9.73 -5.90
CA SER A 98 -23.01 -10.61 -6.28
C SER A 98 -21.65 -10.06 -5.81
N ILE A 99 -21.59 -9.68 -4.53
CA ILE A 99 -20.39 -9.12 -3.87
C ILE A 99 -19.98 -10.04 -2.73
N SER A 100 -18.69 -10.15 -2.44
CA SER A 100 -18.23 -10.92 -1.28
C SER A 100 -18.78 -10.32 0.03
N LYS A 101 -19.12 -11.18 1.00
CA LYS A 101 -19.56 -10.76 2.34
C LYS A 101 -18.54 -9.82 3.02
N GLY A 102 -17.25 -10.02 2.76
CA GLY A 102 -16.18 -9.16 3.24
C GLY A 102 -16.29 -7.73 2.71
N ASN A 103 -16.51 -7.59 1.40
CA ASN A 103 -16.71 -6.29 0.75
C ASN A 103 -17.98 -5.61 1.24
N VAL A 104 -19.10 -6.32 1.41
CA VAL A 104 -20.34 -5.73 1.95
C VAL A 104 -20.09 -5.17 3.37
N LYS A 105 -19.42 -5.93 4.24
CA LYS A 105 -19.05 -5.44 5.58
C LYS A 105 -18.13 -4.21 5.52
N HIS A 106 -17.19 -4.20 4.59
CA HIS A 106 -16.30 -3.06 4.37
C HIS A 106 -17.11 -1.83 3.95
N ILE A 107 -17.98 -1.95 2.94
CA ILE A 107 -18.83 -0.86 2.45
C ILE A 107 -19.69 -0.29 3.59
N ILE A 108 -20.39 -1.14 4.34
CA ILE A 108 -21.27 -0.72 5.43
C ILE A 108 -20.51 0.06 6.51
N ARG A 109 -19.33 -0.41 6.92
CA ARG A 109 -18.57 0.19 8.04
C ARG A 109 -17.64 1.33 7.64
N LYS A 110 -16.96 1.22 6.50
CA LYS A 110 -15.91 2.14 6.07
C LYS A 110 -16.40 3.19 5.09
N ASN A 111 -17.34 2.86 4.21
CA ASN A 111 -17.86 3.80 3.22
C ASN A 111 -19.15 4.49 3.69
N LEU A 112 -20.12 3.74 4.24
CA LEU A 112 -21.43 4.27 4.65
C LEU A 112 -21.49 4.66 6.14
N GLY A 113 -20.57 4.13 6.97
CA GLY A 113 -20.52 4.45 8.40
C GLY A 113 -21.65 3.88 9.25
N TYR A 114 -22.41 2.90 8.75
CA TYR A 114 -23.50 2.28 9.51
C TYR A 114 -22.97 1.40 10.65
N GLY A 115 -23.58 1.58 11.83
CA GLY A 115 -23.35 0.77 13.03
C GLY A 115 -24.61 0.02 13.46
N LYS A 116 -24.43 -1.08 14.19
CA LYS A 116 -25.54 -1.77 14.86
C LYS A 116 -25.91 -0.97 16.12
N VAL A 117 -27.15 -0.53 16.21
CA VAL A 117 -27.70 0.05 17.44
C VAL A 117 -28.30 -1.07 18.27
N CYS A 118 -27.92 -1.16 19.55
CA CYS A 118 -28.55 -2.04 20.54
C CYS A 118 -29.34 -1.15 21.51
N ALA A 119 -30.54 -1.59 21.92
CA ALA A 119 -31.22 -0.99 23.06
C ALA A 119 -30.46 -1.37 24.35
N GLN A 120 -30.41 -0.43 25.31
CA GLN A 120 -29.89 -0.68 26.65
C GLN A 120 -30.86 -1.55 27.46
#